data_AF-A0A1V9B8M6-F1
#
_entry.id   AF-A0A1V9B8M6-F1
#
_cell.length_a   1.000
_cell.length_b   1.000
_cell.length_c   1.000
_cell.angle_alpha   90.00
_cell.angle_beta   90.00
_cell.angle_gamma   90.00
#
_symmetry.space_group_name_H-M   'P 1'
#
loop_
_entity.id
_entity.type
_entity.pdbx_description
1 polymer ?
#
loop_
_entity_poly.entity_id
_entity_poly.type
_entity_poly.pdbx_seq_one_letter_code
_entity_poly.pdbx_strand_id
1 'polypeptide(L)' 'MFQIGDCVIFACDGARGIVLEMNDHSCHVLWEDRFVSWEKKELLTVDVELTKRQTIRVSSDVNHPL' A
#
# COMPACT_ATOMS: atom_id res chain seq x y z
N MET A 1 3.31 11.84 0.80
CA MET A 1 4.56 11.07 0.91
C MET A 1 4.16 9.62 1.07
N PHE A 2 4.65 8.74 0.20
CA PHE A 2 4.28 7.32 0.22
C PHE A 2 5.05 6.56 1.30
N GLN A 3 4.43 5.52 1.84
CA GLN A 3 5.00 4.57 2.80
C GLN A 3 4.72 3.14 2.36
N ILE A 4 5.58 2.20 2.79
CA ILE A 4 5.33 0.77 2.56
C ILE A 4 4.05 0.39 3.32
N GLY A 5 3.15 -0.32 2.64
CA GLY A 5 1.82 -0.66 3.14
C GLY A 5 0.74 0.37 2.83
N ASP A 6 1.07 1.53 2.25
CA ASP A 6 0.06 2.47 1.80
C ASP A 6 -0.77 1.86 0.67
N CYS A 7 -2.08 2.08 0.74
CA CYS A 7 -2.98 1.86 -0.39
C CYS A 7 -2.80 2.99 -1.39
N VAL A 8 -2.61 2.65 -2.65
CA VAL A 8 -2.47 3.61 -3.75
C VAL A 8 -3.48 3.35 -4.85
N ILE A 9 -3.87 4.41 -5.54
CA ILE A 9 -4.72 4.39 -6.72
C ILE A 9 -3.89 4.88 -7.89
N PHE A 10 -3.91 4.14 -9.00
CA PHE A 10 -3.27 4.53 -10.25
C PHE A 10 -4.13 5.57 -10.98
N ALA A 11 -3.52 6.69 -11.37
CA ALA A 11 -4.25 7.83 -11.93
C ALA A 11 -4.86 7.54 -13.31
N CYS A 12 -4.31 6.60 -14.08
CA CYS A 12 -4.74 6.35 -15.46
C CYS A 12 -6.05 5.57 -15.56
N ASP A 13 -6.24 4.55 -14.70
CA ASP A 13 -7.37 3.62 -14.78
C ASP A 13 -8.12 3.44 -13.45
N GLY A 14 -7.61 4.01 -12.36
CA GLY A 14 -8.21 3.88 -11.03
C GLY A 14 -7.90 2.55 -10.34
N ALA A 15 -7.01 1.71 -10.88
CA ALA A 15 -6.59 0.47 -10.26
C ALA A 15 -6.02 0.72 -8.86
N ARG A 16 -6.31 -0.19 -7.92
CA ARG A 16 -5.81 -0.09 -6.55
C ARG A 16 -4.69 -1.08 -6.30
N GLY A 17 -3.76 -0.67 -5.45
CA GLY A 17 -2.67 -1.52 -5.04
C GLY A 17 -2.09 -1.12 -3.70
N ILE A 18 -1.11 -1.90 -3.26
CA ILE A 18 -0.40 -1.72 -1.99
C ILE A 18 1.07 -1.51 -2.30
N VAL A 19 1.68 -0.48 -1.71
CA VAL A 19 3.11 -0.22 -1.84
C VAL A 19 3.90 -1.29 -1.08
N LEU A 20 4.74 -2.04 -1.79
CA LEU A 20 5.63 -3.05 -1.22
C LEU A 20 7.04 -2.49 -0.95
N GLU A 21 7.53 -1.62 -1.84
CA GLU A 21 8.87 -1.04 -1.80
C GLU A 21 8.86 0.32 -2.50
N MET A 22 9.89 1.15 -2.26
CA MET A 22 10.04 2.45 -2.91
C MET A 22 11.50 2.75 -3.24
N ASN A 23 11.72 3.48 -4.32
CA ASN A 23 12.99 4.14 -4.62
C ASN A 23 12.75 5.67 -4.76
N ASP A 24 13.71 6.42 -5.30
CA ASP A 24 13.61 7.87 -5.39
C ASP A 24 12.39 8.35 -6.21
N HIS A 25 12.04 7.65 -7.30
CA HIS A 25 11.07 8.11 -8.29
C HIS A 25 9.82 7.25 -8.42
N SER A 26 9.87 6.00 -7.93
CA SER A 26 8.84 5.00 -8.16
C SER A 26 8.51 4.20 -6.90
N CYS A 27 7.32 3.63 -6.89
CA CYS A 27 6.83 2.68 -5.89
C CYS A 27 6.65 1.32 -6.57
N HIS A 28 7.07 0.26 -5.90
CA HIS A 28 6.78 -1.11 -6.27
C HIS A 28 5.41 -1.46 -5.68
N VAL A 29 4.42 -1.73 -6.52
CA VAL A 29 3.02 -1.85 -6.11
C VAL A 29 2.50 -3.24 -6.45
N LEU A 30 1.84 -3.87 -5.49
CA LEU A 30 1.01 -5.06 -5.69
C LEU A 30 -0.42 -4.63 -6.01
N TRP A 31 -0.91 -4.98 -7.19
CA TRP A 31 -2.25 -4.63 -7.67
C TRP A 31 -3.30 -5.65 -7.27
N GLU A 32 -4.58 -5.26 -7.34
CA GLU A 32 -5.74 -6.12 -7.03
C GLU A 32 -5.79 -7.42 -7.84
N ASP A 33 -5.25 -7.42 -9.06
CA ASP A 33 -5.15 -8.59 -9.95
C ASP A 33 -3.94 -9.50 -9.65
N ARG A 34 -3.20 -9.19 -8.57
CA ARG A 34 -1.95 -9.86 -8.13
C ARG A 34 -0.75 -9.60 -9.05
N PHE A 35 -0.87 -8.70 -10.02
CA PHE A 35 0.27 -8.21 -10.77
C PHE A 35 1.13 -7.30 -9.87
N VAL A 36 2.43 -7.25 -10.15
CA VAL A 36 3.37 -6.40 -9.42
C VAL A 36 4.16 -5.58 -10.42
N SER A 37 4.15 -4.25 -10.26
CA SER A 37 4.89 -3.34 -11.13
C SER A 37 5.51 -2.17 -10.39
N TRP A 38 6.46 -1.51 -11.04
CA TRP A 38 7.05 -0.26 -10.58
C TRP A 38 6.34 0.91 -11.25
N GLU A 39 5.64 1.72 -10.45
CA GLU A 39 4.95 2.90 -10.95
C GLU A 39 5.57 4.19 -10.44
N LYS A 40 5.58 5.21 -11.31
CA LYS A 40 6.09 6.52 -10.94
C LYS A 40 5.20 7.14 -9.87
N LYS A 41 5.83 7.76 -8.86
CA LYS A 41 5.14 8.43 -7.75
C LYS A 41 4.14 9.50 -8.22
N GLU A 42 4.38 10.13 -9.36
CA GLU A 42 3.50 11.15 -9.96
C GLU A 42 2.19 10.59 -10.52
N LEU A 43 2.14 9.27 -10.79
CA LEU A 43 0.95 8.58 -11.31
C LEU A 43 0.14 7.90 -10.19
N LEU A 44 0.59 8.01 -8.94
CA LEU A 44 -0.02 7.36 -7.78
C LEU A 44 -0.67 8.39 -6.86
N THR A 45 -1.82 8.03 -6.30
CA THR A 45 -2.47 8.79 -5.23
C THR A 45 -2.69 7.88 -4.03
N VAL A 46 -2.32 8.31 -2.82
CA VAL A 46 -2.55 7.54 -1.60
C VAL A 46 -4.03 7.57 -1.23
N ASP A 47 -4.64 6.39 -1.06
CA ASP A 47 -5.96 6.24 -0.45
C ASP A 47 -5.79 6.13 1.07
N VAL A 48 -5.89 7.28 1.74
CA VAL A 48 -5.70 7.41 3.19
C VAL A 48 -6.75 6.62 3.98
N GLU A 49 -7.98 6.53 3.45
CA GLU A 49 -9.06 5.84 4.15
C GLU A 49 -8.90 4.33 4.06
N LEU A 50 -8.48 3.81 2.90
CA LEU A 50 -8.22 2.38 2.74
C LEU A 50 -6.97 1.94 3.52
N THR A 51 -5.93 2.77 3.52
CA THR A 51 -4.69 2.49 4.29
C THR A 51 -4.97 2.30 5.79
N LYS A 52 -5.83 3.14 6.38
CA LYS A 52 -6.25 3.00 7.79
C LYS A 52 -7.02 1.71 8.06
N ARG A 53 -7.82 1.23 7.09
CA ARG A 53 -8.64 0.02 7.23
C ARG A 53 -7.82 -1.26 7.09
N GLN A 54 -6.79 -1.25 6.24
CA GLN A 54 -5.93 -2.40 6.02
C GLN A 54 -4.85 -2.57 7.10
N THR A 55 -4.56 -1.52 7.86
CA THR A 55 -3.63 -1.62 8.99
C THR A 55 -4.14 -2.67 9.97
N ILE A 56 -3.45 -3.81 10.03
CA ILE A 56 -3.64 -4.80 11.09
C ILE A 56 -3.26 -4.10 12.39
N ARG A 57 -4.27 -3.63 13.13
CA ARG A 57 -4.06 -3.22 14.51
C ARG A 57 -3.67 -4.48 15.24
N VAL A 58 -2.40 -4.59 15.60
CA VAL A 58 -1.94 -5.62 16.53
C VAL A 58 -2.83 -5.45 17.77
N SER A 59 -3.78 -6.37 17.94
CA SER A 59 -4.51 -6.49 19.19
C SER A 59 -3.46 -6.82 20.24
N SER A 60 -3.27 -5.94 21.21
CA SER A 60 -2.30 -6.10 22.29
C SER A 60 -2.66 -7.22 23.27
N ASP A 61 -3.67 -8.05 22.97
CA ASP A 61 -4.19 -9.12 23.82
C ASP A 61 -3.66 -10.52 23.45
N VAL A 62 -2.47 -10.63 22.87
CA VAL A 62 -1.79 -11.93 22.82
C VAL A 62 -1.04 -12.14 24.12
N ASN A 63 -1.77 -12.35 25.21
CA ASN A 63 -1.22 -12.94 26.43
C ASN A 63 -0.88 -14.40 26.10
N HIS A 64 0.41 -14.67 25.86
CA HIS A 64 0.94 -16.02 25.77
C HIS A 64 1.25 -16.50 27.20
N PRO A 65 0.54 -17.50 27.76
CA PRO A 65 0.94 -18.09 29.03
C PRO A 65 2.19 -18.94 28.78
N LEU A 66 3.21 -18.75 29.62
CA LEU A 66 4.41 -19.60 29.71
C LEU A 66 4.07 -20.98 30.26
#